data_AF-A0A7K1RD71-F1
#
_entry.id   AF-A0A7K1RD71-F1
#
_cell.length_a   1.000
_cell.length_b   1.000
_cell.length_c   1.000
_cell.angle_alpha   90.00
_cell.angle_beta   90.00
_cell.angle_gamma   90.00
#
_symmetry.space_group_name_H-M   'P 1'
#
loop_
_entity.id
_entity.type
_entity.pdbx_description
1 polymer ?
#
loop_
_entity_poly.entity_id
_entity_poly.type
_entity_poly.pdbx_seq_one_letter_code
_entity_poly.pdbx_strand_id
1 'polypeptide(L)'
;MMVEPRRSRKPVDDPLGQALAGPAPAVPEASPAPKATLVDLDAFTTSVGEVYYSPHADDEERDPVVVYDDERVGSRSYTLVHKPKVDGVLLATVTIRLPEQQDIDDFYSGEISGTRAMLARLTGLHPAVIKRLKWPDAEAVFQLYRDVVPSFMIGE
;
A
#
# COMPACT_ATOMS: atom_id res chain seq x y z
N MET A 1 -39.07 20.86 70.97
CA MET A 1 -38.86 22.31 71.03
C MET A 1 -37.69 22.67 70.11
N MET A 2 -37.88 23.73 69.29
CA MET A 2 -36.88 24.72 68.83
C MET A 2 -35.68 24.22 67.98
N VAL A 3 -35.63 24.48 66.66
CA VAL A 3 -35.18 25.69 65.91
C VAL A 3 -33.68 25.63 65.52
N GLU A 4 -33.48 25.65 64.19
CA GLU A 4 -32.28 25.83 63.32
C GLU A 4 -31.29 26.98 63.71
N PRO A 5 -30.09 27.22 63.07
CA PRO A 5 -29.79 27.03 61.63
C PRO A 5 -28.35 26.70 61.12
N ARG A 6 -28.34 26.23 59.86
CA ARG A 6 -27.40 26.45 58.72
C ARG A 6 -25.87 26.48 58.90
N ARG A 7 -25.20 25.59 58.14
CA ARG A 7 -24.09 26.02 57.27
C ARG A 7 -24.08 25.23 55.95
N SER A 8 -24.63 25.87 54.91
CA SER A 8 -24.51 25.43 53.52
C SER A 8 -23.04 25.38 53.11
N ARG A 9 -22.54 24.20 52.73
CA ARG A 9 -21.38 24.11 51.83
C ARG A 9 -21.93 24.18 50.41
N LYS A 10 -21.60 25.26 49.71
CA LYS A 10 -21.83 25.39 48.27
C LYS A 10 -21.19 24.18 47.57
N PRO A 11 -21.85 23.56 46.58
CA PRO A 11 -21.13 22.69 45.66
C PRO A 11 -20.08 23.56 44.96
N VAL A 12 -18.83 23.09 45.00
CA VAL A 12 -17.76 23.66 44.19
C VAL A 12 -18.15 23.36 42.75
N ASP A 13 -18.44 24.41 41.97
CA ASP A 13 -18.48 24.32 40.51
C ASP A 13 -17.16 23.69 40.07
N ASP A 14 -17.24 22.47 39.56
CA ASP A 14 -16.14 21.75 38.95
C ASP A 14 -16.17 22.10 37.44
N PRO A 15 -15.39 23.11 36.99
CA PRO A 15 -15.46 23.56 35.60
C PRO A 15 -14.91 22.53 34.61
N LEU A 16 -14.33 21.42 35.08
CA LEU A 16 -13.85 20.33 34.24
C LEU A 16 -14.89 19.24 33.99
N GLY A 17 -15.91 19.12 34.86
CA GLY A 17 -16.95 18.09 34.74
C GLY A 17 -18.03 18.39 33.70
N GLN A 18 -18.26 19.65 33.36
CA GLN A 18 -19.29 20.06 32.38
C GLN A 18 -18.78 20.19 30.94
N ALA A 19 -17.46 20.18 30.71
CA ALA A 19 -16.90 20.26 29.36
C ALA A 19 -16.98 18.94 28.56
N LEU A 20 -17.37 17.83 29.21
CA LEU A 20 -17.46 16.50 28.59
C LEU A 20 -18.89 16.04 28.30
N ALA A 21 -19.92 16.83 28.67
CA ALA A 21 -21.33 16.52 28.37
C ALA A 21 -21.78 17.19 27.06
N GLY A 22 -21.02 16.98 25.98
CA GLY A 22 -21.48 17.25 24.62
C GLY A 22 -22.40 16.13 24.13
N PRO A 23 -23.33 16.40 23.19
CA PRO A 23 -24.15 15.35 22.59
C PRO A 23 -23.24 14.30 21.94
N ALA A 24 -23.57 13.02 22.15
CA ALA A 24 -22.82 11.89 21.61
C ALA A 24 -22.59 12.06 20.10
N PRO A 25 -21.36 11.87 19.59
CA PRO A 25 -21.13 11.87 18.16
C PRO A 25 -21.91 10.70 17.55
N ALA A 26 -22.65 10.98 16.47
CA ALA A 26 -23.26 9.95 15.65
C ALA A 26 -22.16 8.98 15.21
N VAL A 27 -22.35 7.69 15.51
CA VAL A 27 -21.47 6.61 15.09
C VAL A 27 -21.46 6.60 13.56
N PRO A 28 -20.32 6.82 12.88
CA PRO A 28 -20.27 6.58 11.46
C PRO A 28 -20.43 5.08 11.24
N GLU A 29 -21.43 4.73 10.44
CA GLU A 29 -21.72 3.38 9.98
C GLU A 29 -20.43 2.75 9.42
N ALA A 30 -20.03 1.63 10.01
CA ALA A 30 -18.82 0.91 9.62
C ALA A 30 -18.90 0.58 8.12
N SER A 31 -17.94 1.09 7.35
CA SER A 31 -17.77 0.70 5.96
C SER A 31 -17.62 -0.83 5.88
N PRO A 32 -18.31 -1.52 4.97
CA PRO A 32 -18.21 -2.96 4.88
C PRO A 32 -16.77 -3.34 4.49
N ALA A 33 -16.18 -4.24 5.27
CA ALA A 33 -14.87 -4.82 5.00
C ALA A 33 -14.80 -5.31 3.53
N PRO A 34 -13.68 -5.13 2.83
CA PRO A 34 -13.51 -5.67 1.48
C PRO A 34 -13.69 -7.18 1.56
N LYS A 35 -14.74 -7.69 0.90
CA LYS A 35 -14.96 -9.12 0.76
C LYS A 35 -13.73 -9.71 0.09
N ALA A 36 -13.14 -10.74 0.72
CA ALA A 36 -12.10 -11.53 0.09
C ALA A 36 -12.66 -12.15 -1.20
N THR A 37 -12.27 -11.62 -2.34
CA THR A 37 -12.59 -12.22 -3.63
C THR A 37 -11.69 -13.44 -3.78
N LEU A 38 -12.30 -14.62 -3.75
CA LEU A 38 -11.62 -15.88 -4.00
C LEU A 38 -11.20 -15.89 -5.47
N VAL A 39 -9.91 -15.66 -5.72
CA VAL A 39 -9.34 -15.69 -7.06
C VAL A 39 -9.34 -17.14 -7.52
N ASP A 40 -10.09 -17.42 -8.58
CA ASP A 40 -10.11 -18.73 -9.22
C ASP A 40 -8.77 -18.96 -9.94
N LEU A 41 -7.97 -19.89 -9.39
CA LEU A 41 -6.64 -20.24 -9.90
C LEU A 41 -6.70 -21.06 -11.19
N ASP A 42 -7.85 -21.67 -11.51
CA ASP A 42 -8.06 -22.50 -12.70
C ASP A 42 -8.46 -21.68 -13.94
N ALA A 43 -8.76 -20.39 -13.78
CA ALA A 43 -9.00 -19.46 -14.89
C ALA A 43 -7.72 -19.05 -15.66
N PHE A 44 -6.54 -19.45 -15.20
CA PHE A 44 -5.26 -19.21 -15.88
C PHE A 44 -4.97 -20.29 -16.93
N THR A 45 -5.62 -20.21 -18.09
CA THR A 45 -5.22 -21.03 -19.25
C THR A 45 -4.15 -20.27 -20.05
N THR A 46 -2.93 -20.78 -20.07
CA THR A 46 -1.96 -20.39 -21.09
C THR A 46 -2.05 -21.44 -22.19
N SER A 47 -2.88 -21.18 -23.19
CA SER A 47 -2.84 -21.96 -24.43
C SER A 47 -1.48 -21.74 -25.07
N VAL A 48 -0.66 -22.78 -25.15
CA VAL A 48 0.58 -22.76 -25.93
C VAL A 48 0.18 -22.81 -27.41
N GLY A 49 0.40 -21.69 -28.10
CA GLY A 49 0.36 -21.62 -29.56
C GLY A 49 -0.89 -20.98 -30.14
N GLU A 50 -0.92 -19.65 -30.17
CA GLU A 50 -1.47 -18.91 -31.30
C GLU A 50 -0.67 -17.62 -31.48
N VAL A 51 0.12 -17.59 -32.55
CA VAL A 51 0.92 -16.43 -32.96
C VAL A 51 -0.04 -15.43 -33.58
N TYR A 52 -0.56 -14.51 -32.76
CA TYR A 52 -1.25 -13.32 -33.27
C TYR A 52 -0.19 -12.38 -33.86
N TYR A 53 -0.09 -12.37 -35.19
CA TYR A 53 0.56 -11.28 -35.92
C TYR A 53 -0.25 -10.00 -35.68
N SER A 54 0.29 -9.09 -34.88
CA SER A 54 -0.24 -7.73 -34.75
C SER A 54 0.72 -6.77 -35.48
N PRO A 55 0.22 -5.86 -36.34
CA PRO A 55 1.07 -5.06 -37.25
C PRO A 55 1.68 -3.81 -36.60
N HIS A 56 2.08 -3.90 -35.33
CA HIS A 56 2.82 -2.83 -34.64
C HIS A 56 4.17 -3.37 -34.16
N ALA A 57 5.02 -3.69 -35.13
CA ALA A 57 6.43 -3.96 -34.92
C ALA A 57 7.19 -2.63 -34.99
N ASP A 58 7.20 -1.87 -33.89
CA ASP A 58 8.07 -0.70 -33.68
C ASP A 58 8.14 -0.35 -32.17
N ASP A 59 8.43 -1.32 -31.30
CA ASP A 59 8.62 -1.06 -29.86
C ASP A 59 9.70 -1.98 -29.24
N GLU A 60 10.66 -2.46 -30.05
CA GLU A 60 11.71 -3.40 -29.60
C GLU A 60 12.97 -2.74 -29.01
N GLU A 61 13.01 -1.42 -28.81
CA GLU A 61 14.22 -0.76 -28.29
C GLU A 61 13.91 0.49 -27.46
N ARG A 62 12.95 0.39 -26.54
CA ARG A 62 12.74 1.47 -25.57
C ARG A 62 13.57 1.23 -24.33
N ASP A 63 14.59 2.08 -24.15
CA ASP A 63 15.38 2.15 -22.92
C ASP A 63 14.46 2.24 -21.69
N PRO A 64 14.84 1.61 -20.56
CA PRO A 64 14.07 1.69 -19.33
C PRO A 64 13.89 3.14 -18.88
N VAL A 65 12.64 3.64 -18.87
CA VAL A 65 12.33 5.00 -18.41
C VAL A 65 11.93 4.96 -16.94
N VAL A 66 12.76 5.55 -16.09
CA VAL A 66 12.43 5.88 -14.70
C VAL A 66 11.81 7.27 -14.68
N VAL A 67 10.58 7.40 -14.18
CA VAL A 67 9.87 8.68 -14.05
C VAL A 67 9.79 9.06 -12.57
N TYR A 68 10.12 10.31 -12.28
CA TYR A 68 9.94 10.93 -10.96
C TYR A 68 8.55 11.59 -10.94
N ASP A 69 7.70 11.16 -10.02
CA ASP A 69 6.35 11.71 -9.86
C ASP A 69 6.36 12.74 -8.73
N ASP A 70 6.34 14.03 -9.09
CA ASP A 70 6.33 15.16 -8.12
C ASP A 70 5.00 15.25 -7.35
N GLU A 71 3.91 14.68 -7.87
CA GLU A 71 2.58 14.68 -7.22
C GLU A 71 2.49 13.66 -6.07
N ARG A 72 3.36 12.64 -6.08
CA ARG A 72 3.54 11.65 -5.00
C ARG A 72 4.95 11.71 -4.44
N VAL A 73 5.26 12.79 -3.72
CA VAL A 73 6.53 13.10 -3.03
C VAL A 73 7.41 11.85 -2.77
N GLY A 74 8.44 11.67 -3.60
CA GLY A 74 9.47 10.65 -3.45
C GLY A 74 9.16 9.25 -3.98
N SER A 75 7.98 9.04 -4.60
CA SER A 75 7.69 7.80 -5.33
C SER A 75 8.51 7.71 -6.61
N ARG A 76 8.85 6.49 -7.02
CA ARG A 76 9.58 6.25 -8.26
C ARG A 76 8.85 5.24 -9.13
N SER A 77 8.81 5.49 -10.43
CA SER A 77 8.12 4.62 -11.39
C SER A 77 9.08 4.04 -12.42
N TYR A 78 8.85 2.78 -12.79
CA TYR A 78 9.58 2.05 -13.82
C TYR A 78 8.61 1.54 -14.88
N THR A 79 8.90 1.82 -16.15
CA THR A 79 8.13 1.28 -17.27
C THR A 79 8.66 -0.10 -17.64
N LEU A 80 7.79 -1.11 -17.60
CA LEU A 80 8.11 -2.50 -17.89
C LEU A 80 8.36 -2.70 -19.39
N VAL A 81 9.45 -3.39 -19.72
CA VAL A 81 9.76 -3.86 -21.06
C VAL A 81 8.83 -5.02 -21.40
N HIS A 82 8.74 -6.02 -20.51
CA HIS A 82 7.82 -7.14 -20.68
C HIS A 82 6.57 -6.91 -19.82
N LYS A 83 5.50 -6.46 -20.46
CA LYS A 83 4.23 -6.11 -19.78
C LYS A 83 3.43 -7.37 -19.45
N PRO A 84 3.39 -7.84 -18.19
CA PRO A 84 2.56 -8.98 -17.84
C PRO A 84 1.09 -8.58 -17.81
N LYS A 85 0.19 -9.55 -18.04
CA LYS A 85 -1.24 -9.37 -17.86
C LYS A 85 -1.61 -9.65 -16.40
N VAL A 86 -2.20 -8.67 -15.72
CA VAL A 86 -2.69 -8.72 -14.33
C VAL A 86 -4.18 -8.38 -14.36
N ASP A 87 -5.04 -9.29 -13.89
CA ASP A 87 -6.50 -9.11 -13.88
C ASP A 87 -7.11 -8.69 -15.23
N GLY A 88 -6.56 -9.21 -16.33
CA GLY A 88 -7.02 -8.88 -17.67
C GLY A 88 -6.36 -7.64 -18.30
N VAL A 89 -5.63 -6.84 -17.52
CA VAL A 89 -5.00 -5.58 -17.93
C VAL A 89 -3.49 -5.75 -18.06
N LEU A 90 -2.87 -5.11 -19.07
CA LEU A 90 -1.42 -5.09 -19.18
C LEU A 90 -0.83 -4.12 -18.17
N LEU A 91 0.02 -4.64 -17.28
CA LEU A 91 0.81 -3.82 -16.38
C LEU A 91 1.94 -3.19 -17.19
N ALA A 92 1.82 -1.90 -17.47
CA ALA A 92 2.84 -1.14 -18.21
C ALA A 92 3.89 -0.51 -17.31
N THR A 93 3.51 -0.11 -16.09
CA THR A 93 4.36 0.66 -15.18
C THR A 93 4.23 0.14 -13.76
N VAL A 94 5.36 0.00 -13.07
CA VAL A 94 5.44 -0.28 -11.64
C VAL A 94 5.82 1.01 -10.93
N THR A 95 5.07 1.39 -9.91
CA THR A 95 5.40 2.56 -9.07
C THR A 95 5.70 2.07 -7.66
N ILE A 96 6.83 2.47 -7.11
CA ILE A 96 7.23 2.19 -5.73
C ILE A 96 7.09 3.49 -4.94
N ARG A 97 6.24 3.50 -3.92
CA ARG A 97 6.14 4.63 -2.98
C ARG A 97 7.27 4.58 -1.95
N LEU A 98 7.57 5.72 -1.32
CA LEU A 98 8.42 5.74 -0.13
C LEU A 98 7.82 4.88 0.99
N PRO A 99 8.66 4.15 1.75
CA PRO A 99 8.20 3.46 2.94
C PRO A 99 7.74 4.45 4.01
N GLU A 100 6.62 4.14 4.65
CA GLU A 100 6.13 4.87 5.83
C GLU A 100 6.69 4.24 7.10
N GLN A 101 6.65 4.97 8.23
CA GLN A 101 7.12 4.45 9.52
C GLN A 101 6.48 3.10 9.88
N GLN A 102 5.17 2.95 9.62
CA GLN A 102 4.46 1.70 9.86
C GLN A 102 5.02 0.54 9.02
N ASP A 103 5.37 0.75 7.75
CA ASP A 103 5.91 -0.33 6.92
C ASP A 103 7.29 -0.79 7.43
N ILE A 104 8.06 0.13 8.01
CA ILE A 104 9.36 -0.18 8.64
C ILE A 104 9.13 -1.02 9.89
N ASP A 105 8.21 -0.61 10.75
CA ASP A 105 7.88 -1.32 11.99
C ASP A 105 7.31 -2.72 11.69
N ASP A 106 6.43 -2.84 10.69
CA ASP A 106 5.85 -4.12 10.22
C ASP A 106 6.92 -5.05 9.63
N PHE A 107 7.95 -4.49 8.98
CA PHE A 107 9.08 -5.25 8.46
C PHE A 107 9.95 -5.84 9.57
N TYR A 108 10.27 -5.06 10.60
CA TYR A 108 11.10 -5.52 11.72
C TYR A 108 10.35 -6.40 12.72
N SER A 109 9.05 -6.20 12.88
CA SER A 109 8.19 -7.08 13.68
C SER A 109 7.93 -8.44 13.00
N GLY A 110 8.19 -8.53 11.68
CA GLY A 110 8.01 -9.75 10.89
C GLY A 110 6.61 -9.93 10.31
N GLU A 111 5.73 -8.93 10.45
CA GLU A 111 4.41 -8.92 9.78
C GLU A 111 4.56 -8.87 8.26
N ILE A 112 5.54 -8.13 7.78
CA ILE A 112 5.97 -8.16 6.37
C ILE A 112 7.08 -9.21 6.23
N SER A 113 6.77 -10.30 5.51
CA SER A 113 7.68 -11.43 5.31
C SER A 113 8.80 -11.13 4.30
N GLY A 114 9.74 -10.27 4.70
CA GLY A 114 10.97 -9.95 3.99
C GLY A 114 10.81 -9.02 2.77
N THR A 115 11.91 -8.83 2.04
CA THR A 115 12.05 -7.81 0.98
C THR A 115 11.00 -7.89 -0.11
N ARG A 116 10.61 -9.11 -0.51
CA ARG A 116 9.59 -9.30 -1.55
C ARG A 116 8.20 -8.89 -1.08
N ALA A 117 7.85 -9.17 0.18
CA ALA A 117 6.59 -8.74 0.76
C ALA A 117 6.58 -7.21 0.93
N MET A 118 7.71 -6.63 1.34
CA MET A 118 7.88 -5.19 1.41
C MET A 118 7.70 -4.53 0.04
N LEU A 119 8.33 -5.06 -1.00
CA LEU A 119 8.17 -4.57 -2.37
C LEU A 119 6.71 -4.65 -2.84
N ALA A 120 6.00 -5.74 -2.53
CA ALA A 120 4.56 -5.84 -2.81
C ALA A 120 3.75 -4.76 -2.09
N ARG A 121 4.07 -4.49 -0.81
CA ARG A 121 3.44 -3.46 0.01
C ARG A 121 3.66 -2.04 -0.54
N LEU A 122 4.88 -1.73 -1.01
CA LEU A 122 5.24 -0.42 -1.56
C LEU A 122 4.73 -0.21 -2.99
N THR A 123 4.52 -1.28 -3.75
CA THR A 123 3.97 -1.18 -5.11
C THR A 123 2.46 -1.29 -5.17
N GLY A 124 1.83 -1.81 -4.11
CA GLY A 124 0.42 -2.21 -4.11
C GLY A 124 0.13 -3.41 -5.01
N LEU A 125 1.17 -4.06 -5.57
CA LEU A 125 1.02 -5.23 -6.44
C LEU A 125 0.97 -6.51 -5.63
N HIS A 126 0.21 -7.49 -6.11
CA HIS A 126 0.19 -8.81 -5.49
C HIS A 126 1.56 -9.49 -5.60
N PRO A 127 2.09 -10.18 -4.56
CA PRO A 127 3.41 -10.81 -4.58
C PRO A 127 3.63 -11.79 -5.75
N ALA A 128 2.57 -12.41 -6.25
CA ALA A 128 2.64 -13.29 -7.41
C ALA A 128 3.00 -12.55 -8.71
N VAL A 129 2.62 -11.28 -8.86
CA VAL A 129 2.97 -10.45 -10.02
C VAL A 129 4.48 -10.22 -10.04
N ILE A 130 5.06 -9.85 -8.89
CA ILE A 130 6.50 -9.63 -8.73
C ILE A 130 7.29 -10.89 -9.06
N LYS A 131 6.80 -12.08 -8.68
CA LYS A 131 7.44 -13.36 -9.00
C LYS A 131 7.41 -13.71 -10.50
N ARG A 132 6.49 -13.13 -11.26
CA ARG A 132 6.28 -13.41 -12.69
C ARG A 132 6.98 -12.42 -13.62
N LEU A 133 7.56 -11.34 -13.07
CA LEU A 133 8.37 -10.41 -13.84
C LEU A 133 9.54 -11.14 -14.51
N LYS A 134 9.84 -10.76 -15.75
CA LYS A 134 11.03 -11.24 -16.46
C LYS A 134 12.27 -10.65 -15.81
N TRP A 135 13.41 -11.35 -15.92
CA TRP A 135 14.62 -10.98 -15.19
C TRP A 135 15.05 -9.51 -15.36
N PRO A 136 15.08 -8.92 -16.59
CA PRO A 136 15.48 -7.52 -16.75
C PRO A 136 14.56 -6.56 -15.99
N ASP A 137 13.25 -6.78 -16.07
CA ASP A 137 12.25 -5.98 -15.36
C ASP A 137 12.32 -6.21 -13.84
N ALA A 138 12.51 -7.46 -13.41
CA ALA A 138 12.63 -7.81 -12.01
C ALA A 138 13.87 -7.13 -11.40
N GLU A 139 15.02 -7.23 -12.06
CA GLU A 139 16.26 -6.58 -11.65
C GLU A 139 16.08 -5.06 -11.52
N ALA A 140 15.51 -4.41 -12.53
CA ALA A 140 15.27 -2.97 -12.50
C ALA A 140 14.35 -2.55 -11.35
N VAL A 141 13.26 -3.30 -11.10
CA VAL A 141 12.38 -3.06 -9.96
C VAL A 141 13.09 -3.26 -8.62
N PHE A 142 13.96 -4.27 -8.49
CA PHE A 142 14.75 -4.48 -7.27
C PHE A 142 15.84 -3.44 -7.07
N GLN A 143 16.43 -2.88 -8.13
CA GLN A 143 17.33 -1.74 -8.02
C GLN A 143 16.55 -0.50 -7.56
N LEU A 144 15.39 -0.24 -8.18
CA LEU A 144 14.51 0.85 -7.77
C LEU A 144 14.08 0.74 -6.31
N TYR A 145 13.84 -0.48 -5.83
CA TYR A 145 13.56 -0.74 -4.42
C TYR A 145 14.72 -0.33 -3.50
N ARG A 146 15.96 -0.68 -3.83
CA ARG A 146 17.14 -0.30 -3.03
C ARG A 146 17.35 1.20 -2.97
N ASP A 147 17.00 1.86 -4.06
CA ASP A 147 17.04 3.29 -4.23
C ASP A 147 15.99 4.06 -3.40
N VAL A 148 14.85 3.41 -3.12
CA VAL A 148 13.70 4.01 -2.42
C VAL A 148 13.72 3.68 -0.93
N VAL A 149 14.14 2.47 -0.57
CA VAL A 149 14.11 1.98 0.80
C VAL A 149 15.40 2.36 1.53
N PRO A 150 15.32 2.85 2.78
CA PRO A 150 16.50 3.19 3.56
C PRO A 150 17.48 2.01 3.68
N SER A 151 18.78 2.29 3.52
CA SER A 151 19.85 1.27 3.52
C SER A 151 19.84 0.37 4.76
N PHE A 152 19.47 0.89 5.92
CA PHE A 152 19.42 0.13 7.18
C PHE A 152 18.42 -1.05 7.15
N MET A 153 17.40 -1.00 6.29
CA MET A 153 16.44 -2.10 6.12
C MET A 153 17.00 -3.23 5.24
N ILE A 154 17.98 -2.92 4.39
CA ILE A 154 18.52 -3.84 3.38
C ILE A 154 19.78 -4.54 3.91
N GLY A 155 20.42 -3.99 4.94
CA GLY A 155 21.55 -4.61 5.63
C GLY A 155 22.88 -4.49 4.87
N GLU A 156 23.08 -3.39 4.13
CA GLU A 156 24.38 -3.02 3.55
C GLU A 156 25.39 -2.53 4.58
#